data_AF-A0A435ES00-F1
#
_entry.id   AF-A0A435ES00-F1
#
_cell.length_a   1.000
_cell.length_b   1.000
_cell.length_c   1.000
_cell.angle_alpha   90.00
_cell.angle_beta   90.00
_cell.angle_gamma   90.00
#
_symmetry.space_group_name_H-M   'P 1'
#
loop_
_entity.id
_entity.type
_entity.pdbx_description
1 polymer ?
#
loop_
_entity_poly.entity_id
_entity_poly.type
_entity_poly.pdbx_seq_one_letter_code
_entity_poly.pdbx_strand_id
1 'polypeptide(L)'
;HLPLDGQCDPANIAMALAKGARQRGATIIENVKVTKVHTRNGRVSGVSWAQGEDQGTIETDIIVNCAGMWARELGRQNGVTIPLHACEHFYLVTEPIPGLSRLPVLRVPDECAYYKEDAGKMMLGAFEPVAKPWGMDGIREDFCFDQLPEDMDHFEPILEMGVNRMPMLGTAGIHTFFNGPESFTPDDRYYLGEAPELSGYWMATGYNSIGIVSSGGAGMALAQWINDGEAPFDLWEVDIRRAQPFQKNRRYLKERVSETLGLLYADHFPYRQMATSRGVRRSPLHEHLKARGAVFGEVAGWERANWFAREGQEREYRYSWKRQNWFENQREEHLAVRNGVGLFDMTSFGKIRVEGRDACAFLQRLCANDMDVAPGRIVYTQMLNAKGGIESDLTVTRLSETAYFLVVPGATLQRDLAWLRKHVAEEFVVITDVTAAEAVICVMGPEARKLIQKVSPNDFSNEVNPFGTFQEIEIGMGLARAHRVTYVGELGWELY
;
A
#
# COMPACT_ATOMS: atom_id res chain seq x y z
N HIS A 1 1.53 -17.28 24.30
CA HIS A 1 0.18 -17.42 24.93
C HIS A 1 -0.35 -16.03 25.21
N LEU A 2 -1.54 -15.70 24.69
CA LEU A 2 -2.20 -14.40 24.85
C LEU A 2 -3.51 -14.63 25.65
N PRO A 3 -3.52 -14.43 26.97
CA PRO A 3 -4.62 -14.88 27.84
C PRO A 3 -5.93 -14.10 27.64
N LEU A 4 -5.88 -12.92 27.02
CA LEU A 4 -7.06 -12.08 26.74
C LEU A 4 -7.61 -12.29 25.32
N ASP A 5 -6.95 -13.12 24.52
CA ASP A 5 -7.41 -13.45 23.17
C ASP A 5 -8.47 -14.57 23.21
N GLY A 6 -9.15 -14.78 22.09
CA GLY A 6 -10.17 -15.82 22.03
C GLY A 6 -10.89 -15.90 20.70
N GLN A 7 -12.17 -16.25 20.79
CA GLN A 7 -13.04 -16.45 19.63
C GLN A 7 -14.41 -15.86 19.91
N CYS A 8 -15.14 -15.60 18.84
CA CYS A 8 -16.48 -15.06 18.89
C CYS A 8 -17.27 -15.57 17.68
N ASP A 9 -18.60 -15.48 17.79
CA ASP A 9 -19.51 -15.75 16.69
C ASP A 9 -19.67 -14.47 15.83
N PRO A 10 -19.22 -14.49 14.57
CA PRO A 10 -19.29 -13.33 13.68
C PRO A 10 -20.71 -12.84 13.43
N ALA A 11 -21.68 -13.75 13.31
CA ALA A 11 -23.07 -13.39 13.02
C ALA A 11 -23.69 -12.63 14.21
N ASN A 12 -23.47 -13.13 15.43
CA ASN A 12 -23.94 -12.47 16.64
C ASN A 12 -23.25 -11.13 16.89
N ILE A 13 -21.96 -10.97 16.55
CA ILE A 13 -21.29 -9.66 16.59
C ILE A 13 -21.96 -8.67 15.63
N ALA A 14 -22.16 -9.07 14.37
CA ALA A 14 -22.79 -8.21 13.38
C ALA A 14 -24.19 -7.77 13.83
N MET A 15 -25.00 -8.71 14.34
CA MET A 15 -26.34 -8.43 14.84
C MET A 15 -26.34 -7.54 16.09
N ALA A 16 -25.38 -7.73 17.01
CA ALA A 16 -25.22 -6.89 18.18
C ALA A 16 -24.85 -5.45 17.81
N LEU A 17 -23.91 -5.27 16.87
CA LEU A 17 -23.53 -3.95 16.34
C LEU A 17 -24.70 -3.28 15.60
N ALA A 18 -25.43 -4.02 14.76
CA ALA A 18 -26.61 -3.53 14.05
C ALA A 18 -27.72 -3.06 15.02
N LYS A 19 -27.97 -3.83 16.09
CA LYS A 19 -28.90 -3.44 17.16
C LYS A 19 -28.45 -2.16 17.86
N GLY A 20 -27.17 -2.06 18.22
CA GLY A 20 -26.61 -0.86 18.84
C GLY A 20 -26.71 0.38 17.93
N ALA A 21 -26.48 0.21 16.63
CA ALA A 21 -26.61 1.28 15.64
C ALA A 21 -28.07 1.77 15.54
N ARG A 22 -29.05 0.85 15.43
CA ARG A 22 -30.49 1.19 15.40
C ARG A 22 -30.93 1.92 16.68
N GLN A 23 -30.48 1.47 17.84
CA GLN A 23 -30.75 2.14 19.13
C GLN A 23 -30.22 3.58 19.20
N ARG A 24 -29.23 3.92 18.35
CA ARG A 24 -28.64 5.26 18.23
C ARG A 24 -29.14 6.02 16.99
N GLY A 25 -30.20 5.54 16.34
CA GLY A 25 -30.87 6.23 15.24
C GLY A 25 -30.40 5.86 13.83
N ALA A 26 -29.48 4.89 13.67
CA ALA A 26 -29.11 4.41 12.35
C ALA A 26 -30.26 3.62 11.71
N THR A 27 -30.51 3.85 10.42
CA THR A 27 -31.44 3.05 9.62
C THR A 27 -30.65 2.00 8.86
N ILE A 28 -31.07 0.73 8.97
CA ILE A 28 -30.46 -0.39 8.26
C ILE A 28 -31.53 -0.96 7.33
N ILE A 29 -31.28 -0.91 6.03
CA ILE A 29 -32.17 -1.39 4.98
C ILE A 29 -31.46 -2.50 4.23
N GLU A 30 -32.02 -3.71 4.30
CA GLU A 30 -31.47 -4.92 3.68
C GLU A 30 -32.18 -5.19 2.35
N ASN A 31 -31.58 -6.04 1.50
CA ASN A 31 -32.07 -6.33 0.15
C ASN A 31 -32.22 -5.07 -0.73
N VAL A 32 -31.34 -4.08 -0.52
CA VAL A 32 -31.26 -2.84 -1.30
C VAL A 32 -29.88 -2.76 -1.94
N LYS A 33 -29.85 -2.78 -3.27
CA LYS A 33 -28.62 -2.70 -4.04
C LYS A 33 -28.30 -1.24 -4.37
N VAL A 34 -27.07 -0.80 -4.08
CA VAL A 34 -26.55 0.46 -4.63
C VAL A 34 -26.23 0.26 -6.11
N THR A 35 -26.82 1.07 -6.98
CA THR A 35 -26.68 0.96 -8.44
C THR A 35 -25.79 2.04 -9.04
N LYS A 36 -25.65 3.19 -8.36
CA LYS A 36 -24.80 4.31 -8.81
C LYS A 36 -24.45 5.22 -7.63
N VAL A 37 -23.23 5.76 -7.63
CA VAL A 37 -22.86 6.91 -6.78
C VAL A 37 -22.97 8.18 -7.62
N HIS A 38 -23.67 9.18 -7.09
CA HIS A 38 -23.82 10.49 -7.72
C HIS A 38 -22.72 11.43 -7.26
N THR A 39 -22.19 12.22 -8.18
CA THR A 39 -21.13 13.18 -7.89
C THR A 39 -21.49 14.58 -8.38
N ARG A 40 -21.03 15.59 -7.65
CA ARG A 40 -21.14 17.01 -8.00
C ARG A 40 -19.80 17.67 -7.67
N ASN A 41 -19.18 18.32 -8.66
CA ASN A 41 -17.90 19.01 -8.50
C ASN A 41 -16.78 18.14 -7.88
N GLY A 42 -16.67 16.87 -8.29
CA GLY A 42 -15.63 15.96 -7.77
C GLY A 42 -15.87 15.46 -6.35
N ARG A 43 -17.08 15.65 -5.81
CA ARG A 43 -17.51 15.16 -4.49
C ARG A 43 -18.75 14.28 -4.62
N VAL A 44 -18.90 13.30 -3.73
CA VAL A 44 -20.13 12.53 -3.55
C VAL A 44 -21.31 13.46 -3.24
N SER A 45 -22.47 13.17 -3.82
CA SER A 45 -23.72 13.92 -3.61
C SER A 45 -24.94 13.01 -3.36
N GLY A 46 -24.78 11.70 -3.48
CA GLY A 46 -25.84 10.74 -3.19
C GLY A 46 -25.57 9.37 -3.80
N VAL A 47 -26.53 8.46 -3.63
CA VAL A 47 -26.55 7.14 -4.26
C VAL A 47 -27.92 6.84 -4.86
N SER A 48 -27.95 6.14 -5.99
CA SER A 48 -29.14 5.44 -6.46
C SER A 48 -29.17 4.03 -5.90
N TRP A 49 -30.38 3.55 -5.61
CA TRP A 49 -30.60 2.19 -5.13
C TRP A 49 -31.77 1.52 -5.84
N ALA A 50 -31.77 0.19 -5.82
CA ALA A 50 -32.86 -0.65 -6.31
C ALA A 50 -33.20 -1.78 -5.32
N GLN A 51 -34.48 -2.13 -5.23
CA GLN A 51 -35.02 -3.22 -4.42
C GLN A 51 -36.18 -3.88 -5.18
N GLY A 52 -35.94 -5.03 -5.81
CA GLY A 52 -36.92 -5.62 -6.72
C GLY A 52 -37.20 -4.67 -7.91
N GLU A 53 -38.46 -4.28 -8.09
CA GLU A 53 -38.88 -3.30 -9.11
C GLU A 53 -38.77 -1.84 -8.63
N ASP A 54 -38.63 -1.63 -7.31
CA ASP A 54 -38.52 -0.30 -6.74
C ASP A 54 -37.11 0.27 -6.93
N GLN A 55 -37.04 1.57 -7.17
CA GLN A 55 -35.78 2.31 -7.28
C GLN A 55 -35.92 3.67 -6.62
N GLY A 56 -34.81 4.19 -6.10
CA GLY A 56 -34.80 5.48 -5.43
C GLY A 56 -33.42 6.11 -5.39
N THR A 57 -33.36 7.24 -4.70
CA THR A 57 -32.11 7.97 -4.43
C THR A 57 -32.03 8.35 -2.96
N ILE A 58 -30.81 8.40 -2.46
CA ILE A 58 -30.48 8.94 -1.13
C ILE A 58 -29.43 10.02 -1.36
N GLU A 59 -29.75 11.27 -1.02
CA GLU A 59 -28.77 12.36 -1.04
C GLU A 59 -27.84 12.22 0.18
N THR A 60 -26.54 12.34 -0.05
CA THR A 60 -25.52 12.30 1.00
C THR A 60 -24.22 12.89 0.49
N ASP A 61 -23.48 13.57 1.37
CA ASP A 61 -22.14 14.07 1.07
C ASP A 61 -21.04 13.01 1.27
N ILE A 62 -21.38 11.91 1.94
CA ILE A 62 -20.44 10.87 2.37
C ILE A 62 -21.03 9.49 2.10
N ILE A 63 -20.20 8.61 1.54
CA ILE A 63 -20.45 7.16 1.50
C ILE A 63 -19.24 6.43 2.05
N VAL A 64 -19.49 5.27 2.66
CA VAL A 64 -18.42 4.37 3.13
C VAL A 64 -18.60 3.02 2.46
N ASN A 65 -17.67 2.65 1.59
CA ASN A 65 -17.65 1.36 0.93
C ASN A 65 -17.16 0.28 1.91
N CYS A 66 -18.08 -0.54 2.39
CA CYS A 66 -17.82 -1.70 3.24
C CYS A 66 -18.25 -3.02 2.55
N ALA A 67 -18.28 -3.04 1.21
CA ALA A 67 -18.92 -4.09 0.43
C ALA A 67 -18.09 -5.38 0.27
N GLY A 68 -17.23 -5.72 1.24
CA GLY A 68 -16.41 -6.94 1.24
C GLY A 68 -15.68 -7.17 -0.09
N MET A 69 -15.82 -8.37 -0.66
CA MET A 69 -15.23 -8.74 -1.95
C MET A 69 -15.78 -7.96 -3.16
N TRP A 70 -16.98 -7.38 -3.06
CA TRP A 70 -17.57 -6.53 -4.10
C TRP A 70 -17.03 -5.09 -4.10
N ALA A 71 -16.31 -4.69 -3.06
CA ALA A 71 -15.86 -3.31 -2.89
C ALA A 71 -15.01 -2.81 -4.05
N ARG A 72 -14.17 -3.67 -4.65
CA ARG A 72 -13.38 -3.32 -5.83
C ARG A 72 -14.24 -2.95 -7.03
N GLU A 73 -15.27 -3.75 -7.31
CA GLU A 73 -16.13 -3.51 -8.47
C GLU A 73 -16.97 -2.24 -8.28
N LEU A 74 -17.52 -2.04 -7.07
CA LEU A 74 -18.20 -0.81 -6.72
C LEU A 74 -17.27 0.42 -6.83
N GLY A 75 -16.03 0.34 -6.32
CA GLY A 75 -15.06 1.42 -6.46
C GLY A 75 -14.74 1.73 -7.93
N ARG A 76 -14.52 0.70 -8.74
CA ARG A 76 -14.21 0.82 -10.18
C ARG A 76 -15.30 1.57 -10.94
N GLN A 77 -16.56 1.29 -10.66
CA GLN A 77 -17.70 1.97 -11.29
C GLN A 77 -17.74 3.48 -11.01
N ASN A 78 -17.07 3.92 -9.94
CA ASN A 78 -17.05 5.30 -9.48
C ASN A 78 -15.65 5.95 -9.63
N GLY A 79 -14.75 5.33 -10.40
CA GLY A 79 -13.40 5.87 -10.65
C GLY A 79 -12.43 5.78 -9.46
N VAL A 80 -12.79 5.03 -8.40
CA VAL A 80 -11.98 4.87 -7.18
C VAL A 80 -11.12 3.61 -7.27
N THR A 81 -9.85 3.73 -6.92
CA THR A 81 -8.91 2.60 -6.88
C THR A 81 -9.03 1.86 -5.54
N ILE A 82 -9.51 0.60 -5.57
CA ILE A 82 -9.52 -0.29 -4.40
C ILE A 82 -8.89 -1.63 -4.82
N PRO A 83 -7.57 -1.81 -4.63
CA PRO A 83 -6.87 -3.01 -5.08
C PRO A 83 -7.05 -4.14 -4.08
N LEU A 84 -8.13 -4.91 -4.26
CA LEU A 84 -8.38 -6.16 -3.54
C LEU A 84 -8.95 -7.21 -4.49
N HIS A 85 -8.84 -8.48 -4.13
CA HIS A 85 -9.43 -9.57 -4.90
C HIS A 85 -9.84 -10.74 -4.00
N ALA A 86 -10.82 -11.52 -4.42
CA ALA A 86 -11.26 -12.67 -3.64
C ALA A 86 -10.29 -13.84 -3.83
N CYS A 87 -10.00 -14.56 -2.76
CA CYS A 87 -9.33 -15.86 -2.76
C CYS A 87 -10.23 -16.89 -2.08
N GLU A 88 -10.14 -18.13 -2.53
CA GLU A 88 -10.69 -19.28 -1.79
C GLU A 88 -9.99 -19.38 -0.42
N HIS A 89 -10.77 -19.67 0.62
CA HIS A 89 -10.32 -19.85 2.00
C HIS A 89 -11.03 -21.05 2.63
N PHE A 90 -10.26 -21.90 3.29
CA PHE A 90 -10.71 -23.23 3.69
C PHE A 90 -10.76 -23.42 5.19
N TYR A 91 -11.82 -24.09 5.65
CA TYR A 91 -11.82 -24.66 6.98
C TYR A 91 -12.68 -25.93 7.06
N LEU A 92 -12.34 -26.75 8.04
CA LEU A 92 -13.04 -27.96 8.40
C LEU A 92 -13.59 -27.82 9.82
N VAL A 93 -14.81 -28.28 10.05
CA VAL A 93 -15.41 -28.45 11.38
C VAL A 93 -15.74 -29.92 11.58
N THR A 94 -15.25 -30.50 12.67
CA THR A 94 -15.51 -31.90 12.99
C THR A 94 -16.94 -32.11 13.49
N GLU A 95 -17.38 -33.36 13.52
CA GLU A 95 -18.44 -33.81 14.42
C GLU A 95 -18.01 -33.60 15.89
N PRO A 96 -18.96 -33.62 16.85
CA PRO A 96 -18.63 -33.51 18.27
C PRO A 96 -17.65 -34.60 18.71
N ILE A 97 -16.55 -34.22 19.36
CA ILE A 97 -15.52 -35.13 19.83
C ILE A 97 -15.78 -35.46 21.30
N PRO A 98 -16.00 -36.74 21.66
CA PRO A 98 -16.28 -37.13 23.04
C PRO A 98 -15.17 -36.70 24.01
N GLY A 99 -15.57 -36.02 25.09
CA GLY A 99 -14.64 -35.56 26.13
C GLY A 99 -13.83 -34.31 25.77
N LEU A 100 -14.09 -33.68 24.62
CA LEU A 100 -13.47 -32.40 24.28
C LEU A 100 -13.92 -31.32 25.26
N SER A 101 -12.95 -30.73 25.95
CA SER A 101 -13.17 -29.57 26.82
C SER A 101 -12.75 -28.29 26.10
N ARG A 102 -13.08 -27.14 26.69
CA ARG A 102 -12.71 -25.84 26.12
C ARG A 102 -11.20 -25.71 26.00
N LEU A 103 -10.72 -25.40 24.79
CA LEU A 103 -9.31 -25.19 24.48
C LEU A 103 -9.04 -23.73 24.11
N PRO A 104 -7.80 -23.24 24.31
CA PRO A 104 -7.39 -21.97 23.71
C PRO A 104 -7.37 -22.07 22.18
N VAL A 105 -7.59 -20.95 21.50
CA VAL A 105 -7.32 -20.85 20.06
C VAL A 105 -5.84 -21.07 19.82
N LEU A 106 -5.52 -21.95 18.89
CA LEU A 106 -4.14 -22.29 18.53
C LEU A 106 -3.88 -21.81 17.11
N ARG A 107 -2.76 -21.13 16.90
CA ARG A 107 -2.21 -20.86 15.56
C ARG A 107 -0.87 -21.57 15.47
N VAL A 108 -0.63 -22.27 14.36
CA VAL A 108 0.62 -22.96 14.09
C VAL A 108 1.11 -22.50 12.71
N PRO A 109 1.88 -21.41 12.65
CA PRO A 109 2.34 -20.84 11.38
C PRO A 109 3.13 -21.84 10.51
N ASP A 110 3.96 -22.69 11.13
CA ASP A 110 4.72 -23.75 10.45
C ASP A 110 3.82 -24.77 9.71
N GLU A 111 2.57 -24.91 10.15
CA GLU A 111 1.56 -25.80 9.54
C GLU A 111 0.59 -25.04 8.65
N CYS A 112 0.77 -23.73 8.49
CA CYS A 112 -0.18 -22.87 7.81
C CYS A 112 -1.61 -22.96 8.41
N ALA A 113 -1.74 -23.32 9.69
CA ALA A 113 -3.01 -23.78 10.28
C ALA A 113 -3.42 -23.01 11.55
N TYR A 114 -4.73 -22.93 11.78
CA TYR A 114 -5.30 -22.51 13.06
C TYR A 114 -6.42 -23.45 13.49
N TYR A 115 -6.54 -23.59 14.81
CA TYR A 115 -7.45 -24.50 15.46
C TYR A 115 -8.26 -23.75 16.50
N LYS A 116 -9.55 -24.05 16.55
CA LYS A 116 -10.40 -23.58 17.65
C LYS A 116 -11.43 -24.62 18.04
N GLU A 117 -11.72 -24.70 19.33
CA GLU A 117 -12.82 -25.52 19.84
C GLU A 117 -14.13 -24.75 19.68
N ASP A 118 -15.19 -25.42 19.24
CA ASP A 118 -16.52 -24.81 19.11
C ASP A 118 -17.62 -25.81 19.50
N ALA A 119 -18.16 -25.65 20.70
CA ALA A 119 -19.25 -26.45 21.26
C ALA A 119 -18.97 -27.98 21.21
N GLY A 120 -17.77 -28.38 21.63
CA GLY A 120 -17.34 -29.78 21.62
C GLY A 120 -16.92 -30.31 20.25
N LYS A 121 -16.81 -29.44 19.24
CA LYS A 121 -16.19 -29.72 17.93
C LYS A 121 -14.83 -29.05 17.84
N MET A 122 -14.01 -29.49 16.90
CA MET A 122 -12.79 -28.77 16.50
C MET A 122 -12.98 -28.16 15.12
N MET A 123 -12.58 -26.91 14.96
CA MET A 123 -12.38 -26.28 13.67
C MET A 123 -10.90 -26.22 13.35
N LEU A 124 -10.53 -26.60 12.13
CA LEU A 124 -9.21 -26.46 11.53
C LEU A 124 -9.36 -25.58 10.30
N GLY A 125 -8.77 -24.38 10.30
CA GLY A 125 -8.67 -23.54 9.10
C GLY A 125 -7.23 -23.36 8.67
N ALA A 126 -7.03 -23.01 7.41
CA ALA A 126 -5.73 -22.95 6.78
C ALA A 126 -5.49 -21.60 6.08
N PHE A 127 -4.22 -21.21 5.98
CA PHE A 127 -3.76 -20.15 5.07
C PHE A 127 -2.72 -20.75 4.12
N GLU A 128 -3.19 -21.32 3.02
CA GLU A 128 -2.36 -22.07 2.09
C GLU A 128 -1.23 -21.19 1.51
N PRO A 129 0.01 -21.71 1.43
CA PRO A 129 1.15 -20.95 0.90
C PRO A 129 0.94 -20.39 -0.50
N VAL A 130 0.13 -21.06 -1.32
CA VAL A 130 -0.27 -20.61 -2.66
C VAL A 130 -1.79 -20.53 -2.69
N ALA A 131 -2.30 -19.30 -2.60
CA ALA A 131 -3.73 -19.04 -2.61
C ALA A 131 -4.36 -19.33 -3.98
N LYS A 132 -5.68 -19.53 -4.00
CA LYS A 132 -6.49 -19.65 -5.22
C LYS A 132 -7.36 -18.40 -5.42
N PRO A 133 -6.93 -17.44 -6.26
CA PRO A 133 -7.76 -16.29 -6.62
C PRO A 133 -9.08 -16.73 -7.30
N TRP A 134 -10.21 -16.15 -6.89
CA TRP A 134 -11.54 -16.49 -7.37
C TRP A 134 -12.34 -15.28 -7.85
N GLY A 135 -13.26 -15.49 -8.81
CA GLY A 135 -14.16 -14.43 -9.25
C GLY A 135 -13.49 -13.38 -10.15
N MET A 136 -12.42 -13.76 -10.86
CA MET A 136 -11.68 -12.87 -11.75
C MET A 136 -12.58 -12.17 -12.76
N ASP A 137 -13.56 -12.88 -13.34
CA ASP A 137 -14.51 -12.39 -14.34
C ASP A 137 -15.73 -11.68 -13.74
N GLY A 138 -15.70 -11.45 -12.43
CA GLY A 138 -16.80 -10.90 -11.66
C GLY A 138 -17.32 -11.92 -10.66
N ILE A 139 -17.85 -11.39 -9.57
CA ILE A 139 -18.54 -12.16 -8.54
C ILE A 139 -20.02 -11.98 -8.81
N ARG A 140 -20.78 -13.08 -8.86
CA ARG A 140 -22.23 -13.02 -9.10
C ARG A 140 -22.89 -12.19 -7.99
N GLU A 141 -23.88 -11.38 -8.37
CA GLU A 141 -24.55 -10.48 -7.44
C GLU A 141 -25.43 -11.22 -6.42
N ASP A 142 -25.89 -12.42 -6.78
CA ASP A 142 -26.72 -13.30 -5.95
C ASP A 142 -25.89 -14.27 -5.09
N PHE A 143 -24.56 -14.15 -5.09
CA PHE A 143 -23.70 -14.99 -4.25
C PHE A 143 -23.77 -14.52 -2.79
N CYS A 144 -24.61 -15.16 -1.99
CA CYS A 144 -24.76 -14.90 -0.57
C CYS A 144 -25.17 -16.17 0.18
N PHE A 145 -24.66 -16.36 1.41
CA PHE A 145 -24.91 -17.57 2.21
C PHE A 145 -24.59 -18.88 1.45
N ASP A 146 -23.60 -18.82 0.57
CA ASP A 146 -23.21 -19.89 -0.35
C ASP A 146 -21.74 -20.26 -0.14
N GLN A 147 -21.32 -21.36 -0.75
CA GLN A 147 -19.97 -21.90 -0.67
C GLN A 147 -19.43 -22.16 -2.07
N LEU A 148 -18.10 -22.14 -2.20
CA LEU A 148 -17.42 -22.59 -3.41
C LEU A 148 -17.32 -24.12 -3.41
N PRO A 149 -17.12 -24.74 -4.58
CA PRO A 149 -16.87 -26.18 -4.64
C PRO A 149 -15.74 -26.59 -3.71
N GLU A 150 -15.95 -27.72 -3.02
CA GLU A 150 -14.93 -28.33 -2.18
C GLU A 150 -13.66 -28.63 -3.00
N ASP A 151 -12.50 -28.38 -2.41
CA ASP A 151 -11.19 -28.73 -2.99
C ASP A 151 -10.32 -29.39 -1.91
N MET A 152 -10.60 -30.67 -1.67
CA MET A 152 -9.86 -31.46 -0.69
C MET A 152 -8.40 -31.65 -1.09
N ASP A 153 -8.08 -31.79 -2.37
CA ASP A 153 -6.69 -31.97 -2.84
C ASP A 153 -5.82 -30.75 -2.46
N HIS A 154 -6.40 -29.55 -2.47
CA HIS A 154 -5.71 -28.33 -2.04
C HIS A 154 -5.50 -28.28 -0.51
N PHE A 155 -6.49 -28.75 0.26
CA PHE A 155 -6.50 -28.65 1.73
C PHE A 155 -5.80 -29.83 2.43
N GLU A 156 -5.79 -31.01 1.82
CA GLU A 156 -5.31 -32.28 2.37
C GLU A 156 -3.89 -32.19 2.96
N PRO A 157 -2.89 -31.54 2.33
CA PRO A 157 -1.55 -31.44 2.91
C PRO A 157 -1.53 -30.77 4.29
N ILE A 158 -2.39 -29.76 4.51
CA ILE A 158 -2.49 -29.08 5.81
C ILE A 158 -3.31 -29.92 6.79
N LEU A 159 -4.35 -30.60 6.31
CA LEU A 159 -5.12 -31.54 7.11
C LEU A 159 -4.24 -32.67 7.66
N GLU A 160 -3.33 -33.24 6.85
CA GLU A 160 -2.37 -34.25 7.28
C GLU A 160 -1.47 -33.73 8.42
N MET A 161 -0.94 -32.52 8.30
CA MET A 161 -0.17 -31.86 9.37
C MET A 161 -1.03 -31.68 10.63
N GLY A 162 -2.29 -31.27 10.46
CA GLY A 162 -3.24 -31.09 11.56
C GLY A 162 -3.60 -32.38 12.28
N VAL A 163 -3.79 -33.49 11.56
CA VAL A 163 -4.00 -34.82 12.13
C VAL A 163 -2.76 -35.28 12.91
N ASN A 164 -1.55 -35.05 12.37
CA ASN A 164 -0.31 -35.36 13.09
C ASN A 164 -0.18 -34.58 14.40
N ARG A 165 -0.61 -33.30 14.43
CA ARG A 165 -0.61 -32.49 15.65
C ARG A 165 -1.70 -32.88 16.63
N MET A 166 -2.91 -33.11 16.14
CA MET A 166 -4.10 -33.46 16.93
C MET A 166 -4.66 -34.79 16.43
N PRO A 167 -4.13 -35.95 16.88
CA PRO A 167 -4.53 -37.26 16.39
C PRO A 167 -6.04 -37.56 16.46
N MET A 168 -6.76 -36.89 17.37
CA MET A 168 -8.23 -36.94 17.46
C MET A 168 -8.95 -36.53 16.17
N LEU A 169 -8.33 -35.71 15.31
CA LEU A 169 -8.89 -35.32 14.01
C LEU A 169 -8.91 -36.49 13.02
N GLY A 170 -8.01 -37.46 13.15
CA GLY A 170 -7.93 -38.61 12.24
C GLY A 170 -9.07 -39.62 12.40
N THR A 171 -9.81 -39.55 13.50
CA THR A 171 -10.96 -40.42 13.77
C THR A 171 -12.28 -39.65 13.93
N ALA A 172 -12.22 -38.32 14.06
CA ALA A 172 -13.41 -37.49 14.11
C ALA A 172 -14.07 -37.43 12.72
N GLY A 173 -15.39 -37.57 12.67
CA GLY A 173 -16.13 -37.30 11.44
C GLY A 173 -16.04 -35.83 11.05
N ILE A 174 -16.23 -35.54 9.76
CA ILE A 174 -16.27 -34.17 9.24
C ILE A 174 -17.74 -33.74 9.18
N HIS A 175 -18.10 -32.72 9.96
CA HIS A 175 -19.44 -32.13 9.91
C HIS A 175 -19.55 -31.11 8.77
N THR A 176 -18.50 -30.31 8.55
CA THR A 176 -18.47 -29.30 7.50
C THR A 176 -17.07 -29.20 6.95
N PHE A 177 -16.94 -29.27 5.63
CA PHE A 177 -15.79 -28.76 4.90
C PHE A 177 -16.27 -27.54 4.13
N PHE A 178 -15.65 -26.39 4.39
CA PHE A 178 -16.07 -25.10 3.86
C PHE A 178 -14.96 -24.54 2.99
N ASN A 179 -15.32 -24.18 1.75
CA ASN A 179 -14.54 -23.34 0.87
C ASN A 179 -15.33 -22.04 0.64
N GLY A 180 -14.84 -20.90 1.12
CA GLY A 180 -15.51 -19.61 0.93
C GLY A 180 -14.57 -18.55 0.37
N PRO A 181 -15.12 -17.55 -0.35
CA PRO A 181 -14.30 -16.45 -0.86
C PRO A 181 -14.06 -15.39 0.22
N GLU A 182 -12.82 -14.96 0.35
CA GLU A 182 -12.43 -13.83 1.19
C GLU A 182 -11.61 -12.80 0.41
N SER A 183 -11.72 -11.52 0.77
CA SER A 183 -11.00 -10.44 0.08
C SER A 183 -9.59 -10.23 0.62
N PHE A 184 -8.60 -10.34 -0.27
CA PHE A 184 -7.19 -10.09 0.00
C PHE A 184 -6.67 -8.86 -0.75
N THR A 185 -5.69 -8.20 -0.15
CA THR A 185 -5.03 -7.00 -0.64
C THR A 185 -3.58 -7.32 -1.05
N PRO A 186 -2.96 -6.57 -1.98
CA PRO A 186 -1.59 -6.79 -2.44
C PRO A 186 -0.49 -6.82 -1.37
N ASP A 187 -0.77 -6.35 -0.16
CA ASP A 187 0.17 -6.20 0.95
C ASP A 187 -0.34 -6.78 2.28
N ASP A 188 -1.44 -7.55 2.25
CA ASP A 188 -2.14 -8.10 3.43
C ASP A 188 -2.53 -7.07 4.50
N ARG A 189 -2.72 -5.81 4.12
CA ARG A 189 -3.25 -4.77 5.00
C ARG A 189 -4.56 -4.25 4.47
N TYR A 190 -5.55 -4.11 5.35
CA TYR A 190 -6.85 -3.59 4.93
C TYR A 190 -6.78 -2.11 4.55
N TYR A 191 -7.81 -1.61 3.86
CA TYR A 191 -7.92 -0.22 3.44
C TYR A 191 -8.95 0.52 4.29
N LEU A 192 -8.51 1.62 4.90
CA LEU A 192 -9.30 2.64 5.57
C LEU A 192 -9.05 4.02 4.95
N GLY A 193 -10.05 4.90 5.03
CA GLY A 193 -9.88 6.33 4.72
C GLY A 193 -10.63 6.78 3.47
N GLU A 194 -10.48 8.07 3.15
CA GLU A 194 -11.09 8.74 2.00
C GLU A 194 -10.30 8.44 0.72
N ALA A 195 -11.00 8.12 -0.35
CA ALA A 195 -10.42 7.88 -1.67
C ALA A 195 -9.76 9.17 -2.21
N PRO A 196 -8.53 9.10 -2.74
CA PRO A 196 -7.87 10.26 -3.33
C PRO A 196 -8.54 10.75 -4.63
N GLU A 197 -9.32 9.91 -5.31
CA GLU A 197 -9.97 10.26 -6.57
C GLU A 197 -11.35 10.94 -6.44
N LEU A 198 -12.03 10.78 -5.30
CA LEU A 198 -13.41 11.24 -5.14
C LEU A 198 -13.70 11.64 -3.68
N SER A 199 -13.87 12.94 -3.45
CA SER A 199 -14.15 13.44 -2.10
C SER A 199 -15.50 12.93 -1.58
N GLY A 200 -15.56 12.58 -0.31
CA GLY A 200 -16.73 11.97 0.32
C GLY A 200 -16.87 10.47 0.06
N TYR A 201 -16.00 9.86 -0.74
CA TYR A 201 -15.97 8.40 -0.92
C TYR A 201 -14.96 7.77 0.05
N TRP A 202 -15.44 7.14 1.11
CA TRP A 202 -14.62 6.47 2.11
C TRP A 202 -14.69 4.96 1.94
N MET A 203 -13.79 4.23 2.59
CA MET A 203 -13.81 2.77 2.57
C MET A 203 -13.32 2.12 3.85
N ALA A 204 -13.83 0.91 4.09
CA ALA A 204 -13.32 -0.05 5.06
C ALA A 204 -13.35 -1.44 4.42
N THR A 205 -12.27 -1.85 3.76
CA THR A 205 -12.30 -2.99 2.81
C THR A 205 -11.03 -3.83 2.85
N GLY A 206 -11.08 -5.05 2.29
CA GLY A 206 -9.88 -5.88 2.11
C GLY A 206 -9.32 -6.41 3.42
N TYR A 207 -10.18 -6.96 4.29
CA TYR A 207 -9.80 -7.32 5.66
C TYR A 207 -8.89 -8.56 5.81
N ASN A 208 -8.45 -9.21 4.73
CA ASN A 208 -7.44 -10.29 4.74
C ASN A 208 -7.64 -11.30 5.89
N SER A 209 -8.86 -11.84 6.03
CA SER A 209 -9.23 -12.81 7.07
C SER A 209 -9.10 -12.35 8.54
N ILE A 210 -8.89 -11.06 8.79
CA ILE A 210 -8.84 -10.45 10.12
C ILE A 210 -9.98 -9.44 10.36
N GLY A 211 -11.05 -9.52 9.55
CA GLY A 211 -12.17 -8.58 9.60
C GLY A 211 -12.93 -8.59 10.92
N ILE A 212 -13.20 -9.78 11.47
CA ILE A 212 -13.93 -9.92 12.74
C ILE A 212 -13.16 -9.25 13.88
N VAL A 213 -11.88 -9.60 14.05
CA VAL A 213 -11.02 -9.06 15.11
C VAL A 213 -10.75 -7.57 14.97
N SER A 214 -10.68 -7.06 13.74
CA SER A 214 -10.36 -5.65 13.48
C SER A 214 -11.58 -4.74 13.44
N SER A 215 -12.78 -5.27 13.19
CA SER A 215 -14.00 -4.50 12.87
C SER A 215 -14.34 -3.42 13.90
N GLY A 216 -14.25 -3.73 15.19
CA GLY A 216 -14.56 -2.77 16.26
C GLY A 216 -13.60 -1.57 16.26
N GLY A 217 -12.29 -1.83 16.20
CA GLY A 217 -11.26 -0.80 16.19
C GLY A 217 -11.26 0.02 14.90
N ALA A 218 -11.37 -0.66 13.74
CA ALA A 218 -11.43 -0.02 12.43
C ALA A 218 -12.67 0.87 12.29
N GLY A 219 -13.84 0.40 12.74
CA GLY A 219 -15.08 1.18 12.74
C GLY A 219 -14.98 2.44 13.62
N MET A 220 -14.40 2.31 14.82
CA MET A 220 -14.16 3.45 15.72
C MET A 220 -13.22 4.47 15.08
N ALA A 221 -12.08 4.02 14.55
CA ALA A 221 -11.07 4.90 13.97
C ALA A 221 -11.60 5.65 12.73
N LEU A 222 -12.31 4.93 11.84
CA LEU A 222 -12.87 5.52 10.63
C LEU A 222 -14.01 6.50 10.94
N ALA A 223 -14.88 6.18 11.90
CA ALA A 223 -15.97 7.08 12.30
C ALA A 223 -15.43 8.38 12.90
N GLN A 224 -14.39 8.29 13.75
CA GLN A 224 -13.74 9.48 14.30
C GLN A 224 -13.03 10.27 13.19
N TRP A 225 -12.37 9.60 12.24
CA TRP A 225 -11.71 10.28 11.12
C TRP A 225 -12.71 11.05 10.24
N ILE A 226 -13.85 10.43 9.92
CA ILE A 226 -14.92 11.10 9.18
C ILE A 226 -15.44 12.33 9.94
N ASN A 227 -15.63 12.23 11.25
CA ASN A 227 -16.17 13.31 12.08
C ASN A 227 -15.18 14.48 12.25
N ASP A 228 -13.92 14.18 12.53
CA ASP A 228 -12.91 15.17 12.90
C ASP A 228 -12.18 15.72 11.66
N GLY A 229 -12.30 15.06 10.50
CA GLY A 229 -11.62 15.42 9.26
C GLY A 229 -10.16 14.97 9.17
N GLU A 230 -9.67 14.30 10.21
CA GLU A 230 -8.30 13.78 10.34
C GLU A 230 -8.27 12.47 11.15
N ALA A 231 -7.26 11.63 10.92
CA ALA A 231 -7.15 10.35 11.59
C ALA A 231 -6.89 10.53 13.11
N PRO A 232 -7.51 9.71 13.98
CA PRO A 232 -7.37 9.85 15.44
C PRO A 232 -5.96 9.52 15.98
N PHE A 233 -5.20 8.75 15.20
CA PHE A 233 -3.81 8.37 15.43
C PHE A 233 -3.21 7.96 14.09
N ASP A 234 -1.93 7.56 14.07
CA ASP A 234 -1.29 7.13 12.81
C ASP A 234 -1.94 5.84 12.28
N LEU A 235 -2.58 5.97 11.12
CA LEU A 235 -3.24 4.90 10.38
C LEU A 235 -2.56 4.63 9.04
N TRP A 236 -1.34 5.13 8.82
CA TRP A 236 -0.65 5.06 7.53
C TRP A 236 -0.59 3.65 6.95
N GLU A 237 -0.37 2.64 7.79
CA GLU A 237 -0.25 1.24 7.36
C GLU A 237 -1.52 0.70 6.71
N VAL A 238 -2.69 1.28 7.01
CA VAL A 238 -4.00 0.85 6.50
C VAL A 238 -4.69 1.93 5.68
N ASP A 239 -4.07 3.10 5.50
CA ASP A 239 -4.61 4.19 4.68
C ASP A 239 -4.72 3.76 3.20
N ILE A 240 -5.84 4.04 2.55
CA ILE A 240 -6.03 3.77 1.11
C ILE A 240 -5.04 4.55 0.23
N ARG A 241 -4.56 5.71 0.67
CA ARG A 241 -3.62 6.56 -0.09
C ARG A 241 -2.23 5.93 -0.25
N ARG A 242 -1.96 4.77 0.36
CA ARG A 242 -0.76 3.96 0.05
C ARG A 242 -0.89 3.15 -1.24
N ALA A 243 -2.13 2.86 -1.66
CA ALA A 243 -2.42 2.09 -2.86
C ALA A 243 -1.97 2.84 -4.11
N GLN A 244 -1.35 2.13 -5.04
CA GLN A 244 -0.88 2.69 -6.30
C GLN A 244 -1.94 2.48 -7.40
N PRO A 245 -2.20 3.48 -8.28
CA PRO A 245 -3.24 3.38 -9.30
C PRO A 245 -3.15 2.16 -10.23
N PHE A 246 -1.95 1.64 -10.48
CA PHE A 246 -1.75 0.47 -11.34
C PHE A 246 -2.22 -0.84 -10.67
N GLN A 247 -2.29 -0.89 -9.34
CA GLN A 247 -2.61 -2.12 -8.60
C GLN A 247 -4.05 -2.59 -8.82
N LYS A 248 -4.94 -1.76 -9.40
CA LYS A 248 -6.28 -2.21 -9.82
C LYS A 248 -6.29 -3.17 -11.01
N ASN A 249 -5.14 -3.33 -11.69
CA ASN A 249 -4.98 -4.23 -12.81
C ASN A 249 -5.30 -5.67 -12.39
N ARG A 250 -6.20 -6.32 -13.13
CA ARG A 250 -6.70 -7.67 -12.82
C ARG A 250 -5.58 -8.71 -12.74
N ARG A 251 -4.62 -8.66 -13.68
CA ARG A 251 -3.50 -9.60 -13.72
C ARG A 251 -2.56 -9.40 -12.53
N TYR A 252 -2.21 -8.14 -12.24
CA TYR A 252 -1.44 -7.80 -11.05
C TYR A 252 -2.09 -8.35 -9.77
N LEU A 253 -3.39 -8.10 -9.59
CA LEU A 253 -4.10 -8.59 -8.41
C LEU A 253 -4.09 -10.10 -8.34
N LYS A 254 -4.45 -10.79 -9.43
CA LYS A 254 -4.49 -12.26 -9.48
C LYS A 254 -3.15 -12.86 -9.07
N GLU A 255 -2.06 -12.38 -9.66
CA GLU A 255 -0.72 -12.89 -9.39
C GLU A 255 -0.26 -12.53 -7.96
N ARG A 256 -0.57 -11.32 -7.47
CA ARG A 256 -0.15 -10.90 -6.12
C ARG A 256 -0.91 -11.60 -5.02
N VAL A 257 -2.23 -11.68 -5.10
CA VAL A 257 -3.04 -12.30 -4.03
C VAL A 257 -2.86 -13.82 -3.93
N SER A 258 -2.38 -14.49 -4.99
CA SER A 258 -1.95 -15.89 -4.90
C SER A 258 -0.72 -16.08 -4.00
N GLU A 259 0.07 -15.04 -3.79
CA GLU A 259 1.19 -15.03 -2.85
C GLU A 259 0.76 -14.57 -1.45
N THR A 260 0.04 -13.45 -1.36
CA THR A 260 -0.12 -12.71 -0.09
C THR A 260 -0.90 -13.48 0.98
N LEU A 261 -1.97 -14.21 0.62
CA LEU A 261 -2.70 -15.05 1.60
C LEU A 261 -1.74 -15.98 2.38
N GLY A 262 -0.84 -16.66 1.68
CA GLY A 262 0.15 -17.56 2.29
C GLY A 262 1.21 -16.83 3.12
N LEU A 263 1.38 -15.51 2.94
CA LEU A 263 2.30 -14.70 3.73
C LEU A 263 1.77 -14.40 5.14
N LEU A 264 0.47 -14.53 5.41
CA LEU A 264 -0.10 -14.31 6.74
C LEU A 264 0.61 -15.11 7.84
N TYR A 265 0.98 -16.36 7.55
CA TYR A 265 1.70 -17.25 8.46
C TYR A 265 3.17 -17.48 8.08
N ALA A 266 3.65 -16.82 7.03
CA ALA A 266 5.07 -16.86 6.73
C ALA A 266 5.87 -15.96 7.70
N ASP A 267 7.17 -16.23 7.80
CA ASP A 267 8.06 -15.33 8.52
C ASP A 267 8.12 -13.95 7.85
N HIS A 268 7.78 -12.92 8.62
CA HIS A 268 7.83 -11.52 8.23
C HIS A 268 9.25 -10.95 8.39
N PHE A 269 10.22 -11.58 7.73
CA PHE A 269 11.61 -11.13 7.80
C PHE A 269 11.76 -9.67 7.37
N PRO A 270 12.63 -8.89 8.02
CA PRO A 270 12.99 -7.56 7.55
C PRO A 270 13.45 -7.62 6.09
N TYR A 271 13.01 -6.65 5.29
CA TYR A 271 13.33 -6.53 3.86
C TYR A 271 12.80 -7.65 2.96
N ARG A 272 11.86 -8.49 3.43
CA ARG A 272 11.18 -9.47 2.58
C ARG A 272 10.63 -8.79 1.33
N GLN A 273 11.03 -9.30 0.17
CA GLN A 273 10.53 -8.88 -1.13
C GLN A 273 9.43 -9.82 -1.59
N MET A 274 8.42 -9.24 -2.23
CA MET A 274 7.36 -10.00 -2.87
C MET A 274 7.92 -10.69 -4.12
N ALA A 275 7.55 -11.95 -4.30
CA ALA A 275 8.02 -12.80 -5.39
C ALA A 275 7.21 -12.58 -6.68
N THR A 276 5.93 -12.23 -6.55
CA THR A 276 5.00 -12.11 -7.68
C THR A 276 4.78 -10.65 -8.11
N SER A 277 4.15 -10.44 -9.27
CA SER A 277 3.75 -9.12 -9.77
C SER A 277 4.88 -8.07 -9.80
N ARG A 278 6.06 -8.52 -10.24
CA ARG A 278 7.30 -7.73 -10.34
C ARG A 278 7.46 -7.09 -11.72
N GLY A 279 8.31 -6.08 -11.80
CA GLY A 279 8.70 -5.44 -13.07
C GLY A 279 7.67 -4.48 -13.65
N VAL A 280 6.72 -4.00 -12.85
CA VAL A 280 5.66 -3.07 -13.30
C VAL A 280 6.24 -1.73 -13.74
N ARG A 281 7.20 -1.19 -12.97
CA ARG A 281 7.92 0.04 -13.28
C ARG A 281 9.42 -0.23 -13.19
N ARG A 282 10.15 0.19 -14.21
CA ARG A 282 11.60 0.06 -14.31
C ARG A 282 12.20 1.39 -14.73
N SER A 283 13.32 1.75 -14.13
CA SER A 283 14.06 2.92 -14.59
C SER A 283 14.72 2.65 -15.95
N PRO A 284 15.12 3.70 -16.68
CA PRO A 284 15.98 3.55 -17.86
C PRO A 284 17.32 2.84 -17.57
N LEU A 285 17.75 2.81 -16.31
CA LEU A 285 19.00 2.18 -15.88
C LEU A 285 18.84 0.70 -15.54
N HIS A 286 17.62 0.16 -15.47
CA HIS A 286 17.35 -1.17 -14.92
C HIS A 286 18.23 -2.29 -15.50
N GLU A 287 18.31 -2.41 -16.84
CA GLU A 287 19.14 -3.46 -17.46
C GLU A 287 20.64 -3.21 -17.27
N HIS A 288 21.08 -1.94 -17.20
CA HIS A 288 22.47 -1.59 -16.92
C HIS A 288 22.89 -1.92 -15.48
N LEU A 289 21.98 -1.75 -14.52
CA LEU A 289 22.20 -2.12 -13.12
C LEU A 289 22.18 -3.64 -12.96
N LYS A 290 21.22 -4.32 -13.60
CA LYS A 290 21.14 -5.79 -13.64
C LYS A 290 22.42 -6.42 -14.19
N ALA A 291 22.95 -5.88 -15.29
CA ALA A 291 24.22 -6.34 -15.85
C ALA A 291 25.39 -6.23 -14.86
N ARG A 292 25.35 -5.24 -13.95
CA ARG A 292 26.36 -4.99 -12.91
C ARG A 292 26.12 -5.75 -11.60
N GLY A 293 25.17 -6.68 -11.57
CA GLY A 293 24.92 -7.50 -10.38
C GLY A 293 23.86 -6.96 -9.43
N ALA A 294 23.07 -5.96 -9.84
CA ALA A 294 21.98 -5.47 -9.00
C ALA A 294 21.01 -6.58 -8.60
N VAL A 295 20.70 -6.60 -7.31
CA VAL A 295 19.63 -7.41 -6.73
C VAL A 295 18.46 -6.49 -6.38
N PHE A 296 17.34 -6.70 -7.07
CA PHE A 296 16.23 -5.77 -7.05
C PHE A 296 15.24 -6.07 -5.93
N GLY A 297 14.83 -5.01 -5.21
CA GLY A 297 13.58 -4.98 -4.47
C GLY A 297 12.49 -4.20 -5.20
N GLU A 298 11.27 -4.27 -4.69
CA GLU A 298 10.10 -3.57 -5.25
C GLU A 298 9.45 -2.67 -4.21
N VAL A 299 9.19 -1.42 -4.58
CA VAL A 299 8.40 -0.47 -3.80
C VAL A 299 7.57 0.38 -4.76
N ALA A 300 6.26 0.47 -4.54
CA ALA A 300 5.32 1.25 -5.36
C ALA A 300 5.40 0.93 -6.87
N GLY A 301 5.65 -0.34 -7.19
CA GLY A 301 5.81 -0.90 -8.53
C GLY A 301 7.21 -0.77 -9.11
N TRP A 302 8.10 0.01 -8.49
CA TRP A 302 9.45 0.27 -8.99
C TRP A 302 10.44 -0.82 -8.59
N GLU A 303 11.13 -1.38 -9.59
CA GLU A 303 12.30 -2.23 -9.39
C GLU A 303 13.52 -1.38 -9.00
N ARG A 304 13.95 -1.47 -7.75
CA ARG A 304 15.07 -0.71 -7.18
C ARG A 304 16.25 -1.62 -6.90
N ALA A 305 17.45 -1.24 -7.34
CA ALA A 305 18.66 -1.95 -6.95
C ALA A 305 18.94 -1.70 -5.46
N ASN A 306 18.70 -2.72 -4.63
CA ASN A 306 18.85 -2.60 -3.17
C ASN A 306 20.28 -2.89 -2.71
N TRP A 307 21.00 -3.71 -3.46
CA TRP A 307 22.42 -4.03 -3.28
C TRP A 307 22.97 -4.67 -4.57
N PHE A 308 24.28 -4.76 -4.68
CA PHE A 308 24.98 -5.36 -5.83
C PHE A 308 25.74 -6.62 -5.41
N ALA A 309 25.42 -7.74 -6.06
CA ALA A 309 26.11 -9.00 -5.86
C ALA A 309 27.53 -8.96 -6.45
N ARG A 310 28.48 -9.58 -5.74
CA ARG A 310 29.84 -9.79 -6.24
C ARG A 310 29.84 -10.77 -7.41
N GLU A 311 30.94 -10.76 -8.16
CA GLU A 311 31.16 -11.79 -9.16
C GLU A 311 31.13 -13.18 -8.50
N GLY A 312 30.33 -14.10 -9.06
CA GLY A 312 30.11 -15.43 -8.52
C GLY A 312 29.17 -15.53 -7.31
N GLN A 313 28.69 -14.41 -6.74
CA GLN A 313 27.70 -14.42 -5.67
C GLN A 313 26.28 -14.56 -6.24
N GLU A 314 25.45 -15.39 -5.60
CA GLU A 314 24.04 -15.52 -5.97
C GLU A 314 23.28 -14.20 -5.80
N ARG A 315 22.40 -13.91 -6.75
CA ARG A 315 21.64 -12.65 -6.83
C ARG A 315 20.27 -12.78 -6.16
N GLU A 316 20.27 -13.20 -4.90
CA GLU A 316 19.05 -13.49 -4.14
C GLU A 316 19.14 -13.02 -2.69
N TYR A 317 17.98 -12.80 -2.06
CA TYR A 317 17.91 -12.57 -0.62
C TYR A 317 17.98 -13.88 0.13
N ARG A 318 18.88 -13.96 1.12
CA ARG A 318 18.83 -15.00 2.16
C ARG A 318 18.40 -14.34 3.47
N TYR A 319 17.12 -14.44 3.76
CA TYR A 319 16.49 -13.73 4.85
C TYR A 319 16.98 -14.21 6.21
N SER A 320 17.08 -13.26 7.14
CA SER A 320 17.45 -13.51 8.53
C SER A 320 16.94 -12.38 9.41
N TRP A 321 16.68 -12.70 10.68
CA TRP A 321 16.49 -11.71 11.74
C TRP A 321 17.79 -11.01 12.17
N LYS A 322 18.94 -11.50 11.67
CA LYS A 322 20.28 -10.92 11.90
C LYS A 322 20.82 -10.28 10.62
N ARG A 323 22.13 -10.03 10.55
CA ARG A 323 22.81 -9.60 9.32
C ARG A 323 22.51 -10.58 8.20
N GLN A 324 21.99 -10.08 7.09
CA GLN A 324 21.65 -10.86 5.91
C GLN A 324 22.85 -10.99 4.97
N ASN A 325 22.73 -11.83 3.94
CA ASN A 325 23.81 -12.17 3.01
C ASN A 325 24.40 -10.98 2.23
N TRP A 326 23.68 -9.86 2.17
CA TRP A 326 24.10 -8.64 1.49
C TRP A 326 24.79 -7.60 2.41
N PHE A 327 24.94 -7.89 3.70
CA PHE A 327 25.46 -6.91 4.67
C PHE A 327 26.88 -6.40 4.31
N GLU A 328 27.79 -7.30 3.92
CA GLU A 328 29.13 -6.89 3.50
C GLU A 328 29.14 -6.19 2.13
N ASN A 329 28.21 -6.53 1.22
CA ASN A 329 28.05 -5.82 -0.05
C ASN A 329 27.68 -4.35 0.21
N GLN A 330 26.69 -4.08 1.06
CA GLN A 330 26.32 -2.71 1.39
C GLN A 330 27.41 -1.97 2.18
N ARG A 331 28.20 -2.66 3.01
CA ARG A 331 29.38 -2.06 3.63
C ARG A 331 30.38 -1.58 2.58
N GLU A 332 30.64 -2.38 1.55
CA GLU A 332 31.51 -2.00 0.44
C GLU A 332 30.94 -0.83 -0.37
N GLU A 333 29.65 -0.86 -0.70
CA GLU A 333 28.95 0.24 -1.39
C GLU A 333 29.02 1.54 -0.57
N HIS A 334 28.78 1.46 0.73
CA HIS A 334 28.92 2.57 1.66
C HIS A 334 30.34 3.14 1.65
N LEU A 335 31.36 2.29 1.78
CA LEU A 335 32.76 2.73 1.77
C LEU A 335 33.19 3.30 0.42
N ALA A 336 32.65 2.79 -0.69
CA ALA A 336 32.92 3.31 -2.04
C ALA A 336 32.38 4.73 -2.21
N VAL A 337 31.18 5.02 -1.69
CA VAL A 337 30.60 6.37 -1.69
C VAL A 337 31.36 7.30 -0.74
N ARG A 338 31.65 6.85 0.48
CA ARG A 338 32.35 7.66 1.50
C ARG A 338 33.76 8.05 1.09
N ASN A 339 34.50 7.16 0.43
CA ASN A 339 35.90 7.38 0.09
C ASN A 339 36.12 7.73 -1.39
N GLY A 340 35.06 7.81 -2.20
CA GLY A 340 35.15 7.94 -3.64
C GLY A 340 33.91 8.59 -4.25
N VAL A 341 33.23 7.85 -5.11
CA VAL A 341 31.99 8.28 -5.76
C VAL A 341 31.12 7.07 -6.04
N GLY A 342 29.83 7.19 -5.76
CA GLY A 342 28.80 6.22 -6.11
C GLY A 342 27.69 6.84 -6.95
N LEU A 343 27.02 5.98 -7.71
CA LEU A 343 25.85 6.33 -8.50
C LEU A 343 24.65 5.61 -7.90
N PHE A 344 23.60 6.36 -7.57
CA PHE A 344 22.32 5.81 -7.14
C PHE A 344 21.26 6.09 -8.18
N ASP A 345 20.43 5.10 -8.47
CA ASP A 345 19.22 5.28 -9.26
C ASP A 345 18.05 5.60 -8.33
N MET A 346 17.66 6.88 -8.32
CA MET A 346 16.53 7.38 -7.55
C MET A 346 15.36 7.77 -8.45
N THR A 347 15.30 7.19 -9.65
CA THR A 347 14.16 7.36 -10.58
C THR A 347 12.82 7.05 -9.92
N SER A 348 12.80 6.21 -8.89
CA SER A 348 11.60 5.85 -8.14
C SER A 348 11.02 6.95 -7.24
N PHE A 349 11.74 8.06 -6.99
CA PHE A 349 11.16 9.20 -6.26
C PHE A 349 9.91 9.72 -6.97
N GLY A 350 8.91 10.07 -6.17
CA GLY A 350 7.75 10.79 -6.63
C GLY A 350 8.16 12.20 -7.02
N LYS A 351 7.71 12.66 -8.20
CA LYS A 351 8.05 13.99 -8.74
C LYS A 351 6.77 14.70 -9.10
N ILE A 352 6.54 15.86 -8.53
CA ILE A 352 5.30 16.61 -8.69
C ILE A 352 5.64 18.02 -9.18
N ARG A 353 5.00 18.47 -10.25
CA ARG A 353 5.03 19.87 -10.68
C ARG A 353 3.84 20.62 -10.08
N VAL A 354 4.10 21.77 -9.48
CA VAL A 354 3.08 22.71 -9.00
C VAL A 354 3.28 24.02 -9.76
N GLU A 355 2.34 24.34 -10.63
CA GLU A 355 2.50 25.41 -11.63
C GLU A 355 1.28 26.33 -11.66
N GLY A 356 1.52 27.63 -11.86
CA GLY A 356 0.47 28.64 -11.92
C GLY A 356 0.87 29.95 -11.25
N ARG A 357 0.12 31.02 -11.51
CA ARG A 357 0.41 32.36 -10.95
C ARG A 357 0.35 32.39 -9.42
N ASP A 358 -0.41 31.47 -8.81
CA ASP A 358 -0.61 31.39 -7.36
C ASP A 358 0.22 30.28 -6.71
N ALA A 359 1.14 29.63 -7.44
CA ALA A 359 1.91 28.48 -6.94
C ALA A 359 2.77 28.83 -5.71
N CYS A 360 3.41 30.01 -5.71
CA CYS A 360 4.18 30.48 -4.56
C CYS A 360 3.29 30.67 -3.34
N ALA A 361 2.17 31.39 -3.48
CA ALA A 361 1.24 31.65 -2.38
C ALA A 361 0.64 30.35 -1.81
N PHE A 362 0.26 29.42 -2.68
CA PHE A 362 -0.24 28.10 -2.30
C PHE A 362 0.78 27.30 -1.48
N LEU A 363 2.02 27.15 -1.99
CA LEU A 363 3.06 26.41 -1.29
C LEU A 363 3.54 27.12 -0.03
N GLN A 364 3.62 28.45 -0.02
CA GLN A 364 3.96 29.24 1.17
C GLN A 364 2.97 28.99 2.33
N ARG A 365 1.69 28.80 2.01
CA ARG A 365 0.65 28.49 2.99
C ARG A 365 0.71 27.05 3.49
N LEU A 366 1.09 26.11 2.63
CA LEU A 366 1.03 24.68 2.91
C LEU A 366 2.32 24.11 3.53
N CYS A 367 3.48 24.65 3.16
CA CYS A 367 4.79 24.22 3.61
C CYS A 367 5.23 24.96 4.87
N ALA A 368 5.96 24.27 5.74
CA ALA A 368 6.46 24.83 7.01
C ALA A 368 7.67 25.76 6.86
N ASN A 369 8.36 25.72 5.71
CA ASN A 369 9.52 26.56 5.42
C ASN A 369 9.17 27.64 4.38
N ASP A 370 10.06 28.61 4.22
CA ASP A 370 9.87 29.72 3.28
C ASP A 370 10.00 29.27 1.82
N MET A 371 8.91 29.39 1.05
CA MET A 371 8.80 29.01 -0.36
C MET A 371 8.98 30.21 -1.31
N ASP A 372 8.90 31.44 -0.80
CA ASP A 372 9.16 32.67 -1.56
C ASP A 372 10.67 33.02 -1.61
N VAL A 373 11.45 31.99 -1.93
CA VAL A 373 12.91 32.09 -2.17
C VAL A 373 13.18 32.41 -3.63
N ALA A 374 14.34 32.94 -4.00
CA ALA A 374 14.65 33.20 -5.42
C ALA A 374 14.53 31.92 -6.30
N PRO A 375 14.12 32.03 -7.58
CA PRO A 375 14.23 30.92 -8.53
C PRO A 375 15.65 30.34 -8.56
N GLY A 376 15.77 29.02 -8.72
CA GLY A 376 17.05 28.30 -8.61
C GLY A 376 17.30 27.69 -7.22
N ARG A 377 16.55 28.10 -6.19
CA ARG A 377 16.70 27.60 -4.82
C ARG A 377 15.95 26.29 -4.59
N ILE A 378 16.54 25.44 -3.75
CA ILE A 378 16.00 24.18 -3.27
C ILE A 378 15.77 24.31 -1.76
N VAL A 379 14.58 23.95 -1.30
CA VAL A 379 14.14 24.07 0.09
C VAL A 379 13.67 22.71 0.59
N TYR A 380 14.29 22.22 1.67
CA TYR A 380 13.74 21.11 2.44
C TYR A 380 12.66 21.64 3.39
N THR A 381 11.50 20.99 3.40
CA THR A 381 10.33 21.43 4.16
C THR A 381 9.46 20.23 4.56
N GLN A 382 8.50 20.47 5.46
CA GLN A 382 7.37 19.58 5.68
C GLN A 382 6.06 20.21 5.19
N MET A 383 5.07 19.37 4.92
CA MET A 383 3.65 19.76 4.92
C MET A 383 3.03 19.27 6.22
N LEU A 384 2.38 20.17 6.96
CA LEU A 384 1.81 19.88 8.28
C LEU A 384 0.29 19.85 8.23
N ASN A 385 -0.32 19.05 9.10
CA ASN A 385 -1.75 19.17 9.40
C ASN A 385 -2.02 20.29 10.42
N ALA A 386 -3.30 20.58 10.67
CA ALA A 386 -3.73 21.67 11.55
C ALA A 386 -3.27 21.53 13.02
N LYS A 387 -2.88 20.32 13.45
CA LYS A 387 -2.32 20.03 14.78
C LYS A 387 -0.80 20.13 14.82
N GLY A 388 -0.14 20.46 13.71
CA GLY A 388 1.32 20.48 13.58
C GLY A 388 1.96 19.11 13.37
N GLY A 389 1.15 18.06 13.13
CA GLY A 389 1.65 16.74 12.75
C GLY A 389 2.18 16.75 11.31
N ILE A 390 3.22 15.96 11.06
CA ILE A 390 3.87 15.89 9.75
C ILE A 390 3.06 14.96 8.84
N GLU A 391 2.53 15.51 7.76
CA GLU A 391 1.83 14.75 6.71
C GLU A 391 2.78 14.28 5.60
N SER A 392 3.85 15.04 5.38
CA SER A 392 4.87 14.78 4.37
C SER A 392 6.16 15.52 4.71
N ASP A 393 7.30 14.91 4.38
CA ASP A 393 8.60 15.56 4.34
C ASP A 393 9.16 15.49 2.90
N LEU A 394 9.61 16.63 2.39
CA LEU A 394 9.88 16.75 0.96
C LEU A 394 10.88 17.85 0.63
N THR A 395 11.37 17.80 -0.60
CA THR A 395 12.22 18.85 -1.17
C THR A 395 11.44 19.59 -2.25
N VAL A 396 11.47 20.92 -2.19
CA VAL A 396 10.82 21.84 -3.13
C VAL A 396 11.88 22.65 -3.86
N THR A 397 11.90 22.59 -5.18
CA THR A 397 12.74 23.44 -6.03
C THR A 397 11.87 24.51 -6.68
N ARG A 398 12.21 25.80 -6.51
CA ARG A 398 11.56 26.89 -7.26
C ARG A 398 12.22 27.00 -8.63
N LEU A 399 11.57 26.49 -9.67
CA LEU A 399 12.10 26.49 -11.04
C LEU A 399 11.99 27.87 -11.70
N SER A 400 10.88 28.58 -11.46
CA SER A 400 10.64 29.93 -11.96
C SER A 400 9.71 30.70 -11.00
N GLU A 401 9.27 31.90 -11.40
CA GLU A 401 8.26 32.65 -10.64
C GLU A 401 6.95 31.89 -10.45
N THR A 402 6.59 31.00 -11.39
CA THR A 402 5.28 30.33 -11.46
C THR A 402 5.37 28.80 -11.50
N ALA A 403 6.55 28.22 -11.29
CA ALA A 403 6.75 26.77 -11.39
C ALA A 403 7.64 26.25 -10.26
N TYR A 404 7.14 25.21 -9.59
CA TYR A 404 7.81 24.50 -8.51
C TYR A 404 7.87 23.00 -8.81
N PHE A 405 8.95 22.37 -8.36
CA PHE A 405 9.19 20.94 -8.52
C PHE A 405 9.41 20.29 -7.16
N LEU A 406 8.52 19.38 -6.80
CA LEU A 406 8.47 18.69 -5.52
C LEU A 406 8.98 17.26 -5.69
N VAL A 407 9.86 16.85 -4.79
CA VAL A 407 10.41 15.49 -4.74
C VAL A 407 9.99 14.85 -3.42
N VAL A 408 9.30 13.72 -3.52
CA VAL A 408 8.72 12.97 -2.40
C VAL A 408 9.12 11.49 -2.47
N PRO A 409 9.05 10.71 -1.37
CA PRO A 409 9.23 9.26 -1.44
C PRO A 409 8.24 8.61 -2.42
N GLY A 410 8.73 7.67 -3.25
CA GLY A 410 7.89 6.99 -4.24
C GLY A 410 6.69 6.25 -3.64
N ALA A 411 6.81 5.76 -2.40
CA ALA A 411 5.75 5.06 -1.69
C ALA A 411 4.61 5.99 -1.22
N THR A 412 4.89 7.27 -1.00
CA THR A 412 3.93 8.24 -0.45
C THR A 412 3.33 9.16 -1.50
N LEU A 413 3.82 9.13 -2.75
CA LEU A 413 3.38 9.99 -3.85
C LEU A 413 1.86 10.21 -3.93
N GLN A 414 1.05 9.17 -3.78
CA GLN A 414 -0.41 9.29 -3.85
C GLN A 414 -1.00 10.04 -2.64
N ARG A 415 -0.44 9.86 -1.43
CA ARG A 415 -0.77 10.65 -0.24
C ARG A 415 -0.37 12.11 -0.45
N ASP A 416 0.82 12.37 -0.97
CA ASP A 416 1.33 13.72 -1.22
C ASP A 416 0.47 14.47 -2.25
N LEU A 417 0.12 13.81 -3.37
CA LEU A 417 -0.80 14.36 -4.37
C LEU A 417 -2.19 14.63 -3.81
N ALA A 418 -2.72 13.71 -3.00
CA ALA A 418 -4.03 13.88 -2.36
C ALA A 418 -4.01 15.06 -1.38
N TRP A 419 -2.93 15.21 -0.60
CA TRP A 419 -2.76 16.32 0.34
C TRP A 419 -2.69 17.65 -0.39
N LEU A 420 -1.86 17.77 -1.43
CA LEU A 420 -1.76 18.98 -2.25
C LEU A 420 -3.12 19.35 -2.86
N ARG A 421 -3.80 18.41 -3.52
CA ARG A 421 -5.09 18.65 -4.18
C ARG A 421 -6.19 19.03 -3.19
N LYS A 422 -6.22 18.42 -2.01
CA LYS A 422 -7.21 18.74 -0.95
C LYS A 422 -7.08 20.18 -0.46
N HIS A 423 -5.90 20.78 -0.52
CA HIS A 423 -5.64 22.12 0.00
C HIS A 423 -5.70 23.23 -1.05
N VAL A 424 -5.93 22.90 -2.33
CA VAL A 424 -6.22 23.92 -3.35
C VAL A 424 -7.58 24.53 -3.05
N ALA A 425 -7.62 25.84 -2.85
CA ALA A 425 -8.85 26.60 -2.65
C ALA A 425 -9.15 27.43 -3.91
N GLU A 426 -8.99 28.74 -3.84
CA GLU A 426 -9.22 29.65 -4.97
C GLU A 426 -7.97 29.89 -5.81
N GLU A 427 -6.82 29.32 -5.42
CA GLU A 427 -5.55 29.49 -6.11
C GLU A 427 -5.57 28.89 -7.53
N PHE A 428 -5.08 29.66 -8.51
CA PHE A 428 -4.85 29.15 -9.87
C PHE A 428 -3.55 28.36 -9.90
N VAL A 429 -3.66 27.06 -9.59
CA VAL A 429 -2.54 26.10 -9.59
C VAL A 429 -2.93 24.80 -10.29
N VAL A 430 -1.94 24.19 -10.94
CA VAL A 430 -2.01 22.86 -11.56
C VAL A 430 -0.99 21.97 -10.88
N ILE A 431 -1.44 20.80 -10.40
CA ILE A 431 -0.61 19.80 -9.72
C ILE A 431 -0.51 18.56 -10.60
N THR A 432 0.69 18.28 -11.09
CA THR A 432 0.94 17.19 -12.05
C THR A 432 1.97 16.20 -11.51
N ASP A 433 1.63 14.91 -11.51
CA ASP A 433 2.61 13.83 -11.30
C ASP A 433 3.47 13.67 -12.56
N VAL A 434 4.77 13.94 -12.45
CA VAL A 434 5.76 13.79 -13.52
C VAL A 434 6.78 12.70 -13.20
N THR A 435 6.47 11.81 -12.24
CA THR A 435 7.37 10.75 -11.77
C THR A 435 7.90 9.87 -12.89
N ALA A 436 7.03 9.50 -13.84
CA ALA A 436 7.38 8.64 -14.98
C ALA A 436 8.08 9.40 -16.13
N ALA A 437 8.06 10.73 -16.12
CA ALA A 437 8.64 11.56 -17.17
C ALA A 437 10.13 11.82 -16.96
N GLU A 438 10.64 11.67 -15.72
CA GLU A 438 12.01 12.00 -15.36
C GLU A 438 12.69 10.86 -14.60
N ALA A 439 13.90 10.51 -15.05
CA ALA A 439 14.82 9.66 -14.31
C ALA A 439 15.56 10.48 -13.26
N VAL A 440 16.15 9.84 -12.25
CA VAL A 440 17.05 10.53 -11.32
C VAL A 440 18.29 9.70 -11.12
N ILE A 441 19.43 10.28 -11.46
CA ILE A 441 20.75 9.71 -11.22
C ILE A 441 21.44 10.55 -10.15
N CYS A 442 21.64 10.00 -8.96
CA CYS A 442 22.38 10.68 -7.91
C CYS A 442 23.86 10.31 -8.02
N VAL A 443 24.73 11.31 -8.17
CA VAL A 443 26.19 11.14 -8.17
C VAL A 443 26.74 11.74 -6.89
N MET A 444 27.17 10.89 -5.96
CA MET A 444 27.49 11.29 -4.58
C MET A 444 28.84 10.74 -4.13
N GLY A 445 29.56 11.51 -3.31
CA GLY A 445 30.88 11.18 -2.74
C GLY A 445 31.90 12.32 -2.95
N PRO A 446 33.03 12.31 -2.22
CA PRO A 446 34.06 13.35 -2.34
C PRO A 446 34.60 13.52 -3.78
N GLU A 447 34.54 12.47 -4.60
CA GLU A 447 35.01 12.50 -5.99
C GLU A 447 33.91 12.84 -7.01
N ALA A 448 32.67 13.10 -6.56
CA ALA A 448 31.52 13.36 -7.44
C ALA A 448 31.77 14.53 -8.41
N ARG A 449 32.38 15.62 -7.93
CA ARG A 449 32.70 16.79 -8.77
C ARG A 449 33.67 16.42 -9.89
N LYS A 450 34.72 15.67 -9.56
CA LYS A 450 35.72 15.24 -10.56
C LYS A 450 35.12 14.32 -11.60
N LEU A 451 34.11 13.53 -11.24
CA LEU A 451 33.39 12.69 -12.19
C LEU A 451 32.52 13.52 -13.13
N ILE A 452 31.65 14.38 -12.59
CA ILE A 452 30.68 15.13 -13.41
C ILE A 452 31.35 16.11 -14.38
N GLN A 453 32.47 16.73 -13.98
CA GLN A 453 33.28 17.60 -14.84
C GLN A 453 33.91 16.89 -16.06
N LYS A 454 33.96 15.55 -16.08
CA LYS A 454 34.44 14.80 -17.25
C LYS A 454 33.37 14.66 -18.33
N VAL A 455 32.10 14.81 -17.96
CA VAL A 455 30.94 14.51 -18.83
C VAL A 455 30.04 15.72 -19.04
N SER A 456 30.37 16.85 -18.43
CA SER A 456 29.65 18.12 -18.53
C SER A 456 30.64 19.28 -18.59
N PRO A 457 30.45 20.25 -19.51
CA PRO A 457 31.29 21.44 -19.60
C PRO A 457 30.94 22.51 -18.55
N ASN A 458 29.83 22.35 -17.82
CA ASN A 458 29.35 23.33 -16.84
C ASN A 458 30.28 23.44 -15.62
N ASP A 459 30.22 24.58 -14.92
CA ASP A 459 30.95 24.77 -13.67
C ASP A 459 30.16 24.23 -12.47
N PHE A 460 30.78 23.34 -11.71
CA PHE A 460 30.25 22.70 -10.50
C PHE A 460 30.94 23.21 -9.22
N SER A 461 31.63 24.35 -9.30
CA SER A 461 32.23 25.04 -8.17
C SER A 461 31.18 25.47 -7.14
N ASN A 462 31.63 25.78 -5.93
CA ASN A 462 30.74 26.30 -4.88
C ASN A 462 30.20 27.69 -5.20
N GLU A 463 30.91 28.46 -6.01
CA GLU A 463 30.54 29.82 -6.38
C GLU A 463 29.39 29.81 -7.40
N VAL A 464 29.45 28.90 -8.39
CA VAL A 464 28.43 28.82 -9.45
C VAL A 464 27.21 27.99 -9.02
N ASN A 465 27.42 26.87 -8.34
CA ASN A 465 26.32 26.01 -7.91
C ASN A 465 26.47 25.62 -6.44
N PRO A 466 26.14 26.56 -5.52
CA PRO A 466 26.20 26.31 -4.08
C PRO A 466 25.16 25.27 -3.63
N PHE A 467 25.35 24.72 -2.44
CA PHE A 467 24.39 23.76 -1.86
C PHE A 467 22.99 24.39 -1.73
N GLY A 468 21.95 23.59 -1.99
CA GLY A 468 20.57 24.07 -1.98
C GLY A 468 20.19 24.89 -3.21
N THR A 469 20.88 24.68 -4.33
CA THR A 469 20.53 25.28 -5.64
C THR A 469 20.56 24.23 -6.75
N PHE A 470 19.88 24.51 -7.86
CA PHE A 470 20.05 23.76 -9.10
C PHE A 470 20.60 24.65 -10.21
N GLN A 471 21.16 24.00 -11.23
CA GLN A 471 21.50 24.62 -12.50
C GLN A 471 21.14 23.66 -13.65
N GLU A 472 20.81 24.22 -14.82
CA GLU A 472 20.73 23.46 -16.05
C GLU A 472 22.15 23.15 -16.55
N ILE A 473 22.37 21.91 -16.98
CA ILE A 473 23.67 21.43 -17.43
C ILE A 473 23.54 20.68 -18.74
N GLU A 474 24.63 20.71 -19.51
CA GLU A 474 24.87 19.77 -20.60
C GLU A 474 25.51 18.51 -20.03
N ILE A 475 25.04 17.33 -20.43
CA ILE A 475 25.65 16.06 -20.05
C ILE A 475 25.60 15.07 -21.22
N GLY A 476 26.77 14.66 -21.70
CA GLY A 476 26.87 13.89 -22.94
C GLY A 476 26.32 14.67 -24.14
N MET A 477 25.25 14.17 -24.77
CA MET A 477 24.53 14.85 -25.87
C MET A 477 23.15 15.39 -25.45
N GLY A 478 22.87 15.46 -24.15
CA GLY A 478 21.57 15.88 -23.60
C GLY A 478 21.68 17.06 -22.64
N LEU A 479 20.52 17.50 -22.17
CA LEU A 479 20.37 18.49 -21.10
C LEU A 479 19.78 17.82 -19.86
N ALA A 480 20.18 18.29 -18.69
CA ALA A 480 19.69 17.80 -17.40
C ALA A 480 19.63 18.96 -16.39
N ARG A 481 18.95 18.73 -15.26
CA ARG A 481 19.04 19.63 -14.10
C ARG A 481 19.90 19.00 -13.02
N ALA A 482 20.97 19.69 -12.62
CA ALA A 482 21.84 19.26 -11.53
C ALA A 482 21.41 19.93 -10.23
N HIS A 483 20.68 19.20 -9.40
CA HIS A 483 20.22 19.66 -8.09
C HIS A 483 21.29 19.35 -7.04
N ARG A 484 21.91 20.38 -6.44
CA ARG A 484 22.95 20.20 -5.43
C ARG A 484 22.35 20.03 -4.03
N VAL A 485 21.90 18.80 -3.78
CA VAL A 485 21.32 18.31 -2.52
C VAL A 485 21.86 16.90 -2.25
N THR A 486 21.76 16.40 -1.02
CA THR A 486 22.27 15.06 -0.67
C THR A 486 21.45 14.41 0.44
N TYR A 487 21.02 13.16 0.21
CA TYR A 487 20.43 12.32 1.24
C TYR A 487 21.48 11.52 2.03
N VAL A 488 22.64 11.26 1.40
CA VAL A 488 23.70 10.40 1.97
C VAL A 488 24.75 11.17 2.77
N GLY A 489 24.63 12.50 2.85
CA GLY A 489 25.52 13.38 3.60
C GLY A 489 26.84 13.73 2.90
N GLU A 490 27.01 13.35 1.63
CA GLU A 490 28.24 13.59 0.85
C GLU A 490 28.05 14.68 -0.20
N LEU A 491 29.16 15.24 -0.70
CA LEU A 491 29.17 16.07 -1.90
C LEU A 491 28.50 15.33 -3.06
N GLY A 492 27.65 16.01 -3.82
CA GLY A 492 27.08 15.43 -5.02
C GLY A 492 25.89 16.20 -5.56
N TRP A 493 25.25 15.59 -6.55
CA TRP A 493 24.08 16.12 -7.24
C TRP A 493 23.08 15.01 -7.53
N GLU A 494 21.81 15.35 -7.45
CA GLU A 494 20.73 14.62 -8.11
C GLU A 494 20.58 15.18 -9.53
N LEU A 495 20.69 14.31 -10.53
CA LEU A 495 20.59 14.66 -11.94
C LEU A 495 19.23 14.21 -12.47
N TYR A 496 18.39 15.18 -12.82
CA TYR A 496 17.04 15.00 -13.37
C TYR A 496 17.05 15.13 -14.89
#